data_AF-A0A838RH79-F1
#
_entry.id   AF-A0A838RH79-F1
#
_cell.length_a   1.000
_cell.length_b   1.000
_cell.length_c   1.000
_cell.angle_alpha   90.00
_cell.angle_beta   90.00
_cell.angle_gamma   90.00
#
_symmetry.space_group_name_H-M   'P 1'
#
loop_
_entity.id
_entity.type
_entity.pdbx_description
1 polymer ?
#
loop_
_entity_poly.entity_id
_entity_poly.type
_entity_poly.pdbx_seq_one_letter_code
_entity_poly.pdbx_strand_id
1 'polypeptide(L)'
;DQQRSARQQAVLMALRDRALQPATLARAPLYLSTLAEVVESDLSLGDLFALARFGRSLSKEQISMHTINGDLTWPVLTWNGQDALLYDPQTLQQAIVAWGRGE
;
A
#
# COMPACT_ATOMS: atom_id res chain seq x y z
N ASP A 1 11.56 1.32 -10.97
CA ASP A 1 10.95 1.46 -12.29
C ASP A 1 9.52 2.04 -12.14
N GLN A 2 9.31 3.32 -12.43
CA GLN A 2 8.08 4.05 -12.04
C GLN A 2 6.80 3.44 -12.62
N GLN A 3 6.87 2.94 -13.87
CA GLN A 3 5.76 2.25 -14.52
C GLN A 3 5.37 0.95 -13.82
N ARG A 4 6.31 0.28 -13.13
CA ARG A 4 6.01 -0.90 -12.31
C ARG A 4 5.26 -0.49 -11.05
N SER A 5 5.70 0.56 -10.36
CA SER A 5 5.02 1.08 -9.16
C SER A 5 3.57 1.48 -9.46
N ALA A 6 3.32 2.18 -10.58
CA ALA A 6 1.97 2.54 -11.00
C ALA A 6 1.07 1.31 -11.25
N ARG A 7 1.62 0.26 -11.89
CA ARG A 7 0.88 -0.99 -12.11
C ARG A 7 0.61 -1.74 -10.80
N GLN A 8 1.56 -1.72 -9.86
CA GLN A 8 1.37 -2.32 -8.53
C GLN A 8 0.26 -1.62 -7.75
N GLN A 9 0.20 -0.29 -7.79
CA GLN A 9 -0.88 0.50 -7.24
C GLN A 9 -2.24 0.14 -7.85
N ALA A 10 -2.31 -0.01 -9.17
CA ALA A 10 -3.53 -0.44 -9.85
C ALA A 10 -3.98 -1.85 -9.40
N VAL A 11 -3.04 -2.78 -9.21
CA VAL A 11 -3.33 -4.13 -8.69
C VAL A 11 -3.86 -4.05 -7.25
N LEU A 12 -3.26 -3.24 -6.38
CA LEU A 12 -3.73 -3.06 -5.00
C LEU A 12 -5.17 -2.51 -4.96
N MET A 13 -5.50 -1.54 -5.81
CA MET A 13 -6.86 -1.01 -5.93
C MET A 13 -7.86 -2.05 -6.43
N ALA A 14 -7.46 -2.88 -7.40
CA ALA A 14 -8.32 -3.96 -7.89
C ALA A 14 -8.53 -5.05 -6.83
N LEU A 15 -7.49 -5.40 -6.06
CA LEU A 15 -7.60 -6.32 -4.93
C LEU A 15 -8.54 -5.78 -3.86
N ARG A 16 -8.42 -4.49 -3.51
CA ARG A 16 -9.36 -3.81 -2.60
C ARG A 16 -10.80 -3.96 -3.10
N ASP A 17 -11.06 -3.61 -4.35
CA ASP A 17 -12.40 -3.68 -4.92
C ASP A 17 -12.99 -5.08 -4.81
N ARG A 18 -12.18 -6.11 -5.10
CA ARG A 18 -12.59 -7.52 -4.98
C ARG A 18 -12.81 -7.95 -3.53
N ALA A 19 -11.94 -7.53 -2.62
CA ALA A 19 -12.01 -7.86 -1.19
C ALA A 19 -13.27 -7.28 -0.52
N LEU A 20 -13.69 -6.07 -0.92
CA LEU A 20 -14.83 -5.38 -0.34
C LEU A 20 -16.19 -5.78 -0.95
N GLN A 21 -16.20 -6.65 -1.97
CA GLN A 21 -17.46 -7.17 -2.52
C GLN A 21 -18.23 -7.97 -1.46
N PRO A 22 -19.57 -7.80 -1.35
CA PRO A 22 -20.38 -8.49 -0.35
C PRO A 22 -20.20 -10.02 -0.37
N ALA A 23 -20.12 -10.62 -1.56
CA ALA A 23 -19.91 -12.05 -1.73
C ALA A 23 -18.53 -12.53 -1.24
N THR A 24 -17.50 -11.69 -1.39
CA THR A 24 -16.15 -11.99 -0.89
C THR A 24 -16.12 -11.89 0.63
N LEU A 25 -16.69 -10.84 1.20
CA LEU A 25 -16.75 -10.63 2.66
C LEU A 25 -17.53 -11.74 3.37
N ALA A 26 -18.67 -12.15 2.80
CA ALA A 26 -19.47 -13.25 3.36
C ALA A 26 -18.69 -14.58 3.40
N ARG A 27 -17.73 -14.77 2.51
CA ARG A 27 -16.86 -15.95 2.44
C ARG A 27 -15.50 -15.74 3.08
N ALA A 28 -15.17 -14.53 3.55
CA ALA A 28 -13.87 -14.22 4.12
C ALA A 28 -13.47 -15.20 5.23
N PRO A 29 -14.35 -15.58 6.20
CA PRO A 29 -13.98 -16.55 7.23
C PRO A 29 -13.44 -17.88 6.71
N LEU A 30 -13.85 -18.32 5.51
CA LEU A 30 -13.41 -19.58 4.90
C LEU A 30 -11.97 -19.53 4.35
N TYR A 31 -11.51 -18.34 3.96
CA TYR A 31 -10.23 -18.17 3.25
C TYR A 31 -9.21 -17.33 4.01
N LEU A 32 -9.62 -16.68 5.11
CA LEU A 32 -8.72 -15.84 5.91
C LEU A 32 -7.57 -16.63 6.54
N SER A 33 -7.80 -17.88 6.95
CA SER A 33 -6.72 -18.76 7.43
C SER A 33 -5.70 -19.06 6.33
N THR A 34 -6.16 -19.39 5.12
CA THR A 34 -5.29 -19.62 3.96
C THR A 34 -4.53 -18.36 3.54
N LEU A 35 -5.16 -17.18 3.66
CA LEU A 35 -4.47 -15.91 3.39
C LEU A 35 -3.37 -15.62 4.42
N ALA A 36 -3.62 -15.93 5.70
CA ALA A 36 -2.62 -15.77 6.76
C ALA A 36 -1.41 -16.72 6.61
N GLU A 37 -1.56 -17.84 5.89
CA GLU A 37 -0.44 -18.75 5.57
C GLU A 37 0.50 -18.19 4.48
N VAL A 38 0.00 -17.31 3.61
CA VAL A 38 0.76 -16.80 2.46
C VAL A 38 1.11 -15.31 2.54
N VAL A 39 0.51 -14.59 3.50
CA VAL A 39 0.79 -13.19 3.79
C VAL A 39 1.21 -13.06 5.25
N GLU A 40 2.47 -12.68 5.47
CA GLU A 40 2.96 -12.36 6.80
C GLU A 40 2.43 -10.99 7.23
N SER A 41 1.68 -10.96 8.33
CA SER A 41 1.10 -9.75 8.90
C SER A 41 0.87 -9.96 10.40
N ASP A 42 0.94 -8.86 11.16
CA ASP A 42 0.61 -8.76 12.57
C ASP A 42 -0.88 -8.47 12.85
N LEU A 43 -1.71 -8.39 11.80
CA LEU A 43 -3.14 -8.11 11.92
C LEU A 43 -3.90 -9.33 12.44
N SER A 44 -4.67 -9.14 13.52
CA SER A 44 -5.61 -10.16 13.98
C SER A 44 -6.82 -10.27 13.05
N LEU A 45 -7.57 -11.37 13.15
CA LEU A 45 -8.85 -11.50 12.42
C LEU A 45 -9.82 -10.35 12.76
N GLY A 46 -9.82 -9.88 14.01
CA GLY A 46 -10.62 -8.74 14.45
C GLY A 46 -10.23 -7.45 13.72
N ASP A 47 -8.93 -7.20 13.57
CA ASP A 47 -8.41 -6.03 12.85
C ASP A 47 -8.81 -6.09 11.38
N LEU A 48 -8.73 -7.26 10.75
CA LEU A 48 -9.14 -7.46 9.36
C LEU A 48 -10.63 -7.15 9.16
N PHE A 49 -11.51 -7.57 10.08
CA PHE A 49 -12.93 -7.22 10.00
C PHE A 49 -13.19 -5.72 10.24
N ALA A 50 -12.48 -5.11 11.18
CA ALA A 50 -12.56 -3.66 11.43
C ALA A 50 -12.12 -2.86 10.20
N LEU A 51 -11.00 -3.23 9.58
CA LEU A 51 -10.48 -2.66 8.35
C LEU A 51 -11.43 -2.87 7.16
N ALA A 52 -12.05 -4.05 7.04
CA ALA A 52 -13.04 -4.29 5.99
C ALA A 52 -14.28 -3.39 6.14
N ARG A 53 -14.77 -3.18 7.37
CA ARG A 53 -15.89 -2.27 7.64
C ARG A 53 -15.52 -0.83 7.32
N PHE A 54 -14.35 -0.36 7.77
CA PHE A 54 -13.85 0.98 7.47
C PHE A 54 -13.64 1.17 5.97
N GLY A 55 -12.98 0.23 5.30
CA GLY A 55 -12.70 0.27 3.86
C GLY A 55 -13.95 0.37 2.99
N ARG A 56 -15.09 -0.20 3.42
CA ARG A 56 -16.39 -0.05 2.76
C ARG A 56 -16.99 1.35 2.87
N SER A 57 -16.63 2.12 3.90
CA SER A 57 -17.08 3.51 4.07
C SER A 57 -16.28 4.50 3.22
N LEU A 58 -15.14 4.07 2.67
CA LEU A 58 -14.29 4.90 1.81
C LEU A 58 -14.68 4.73 0.33
N SER A 59 -14.86 5.84 -0.38
CA SER A 59 -14.87 5.85 -1.84
C SER A 59 -13.45 5.74 -2.40
N LYS A 60 -13.30 5.45 -3.70
CA LYS A 60 -11.97 5.34 -4.33
C LYS A 60 -11.25 6.70 -4.35
N GLU A 61 -12.02 7.77 -4.49
CA GLU A 61 -11.56 9.15 -4.58
C GLU A 61 -10.98 9.64 -3.24
N GLN A 62 -11.32 8.97 -2.14
CA GLN A 62 -10.76 9.23 -0.81
C GLN A 62 -9.42 8.52 -0.57
N ILE A 63 -8.90 7.79 -1.56
CA ILE A 63 -7.62 7.08 -1.47
C ILE A 63 -6.62 7.78 -2.37
N SER A 64 -5.66 8.47 -1.77
CA SER A 64 -4.50 8.99 -2.47
C SER A 64 -3.36 7.95 -2.46
N MET A 65 -2.71 7.77 -3.61
CA MET A 65 -1.53 6.92 -3.74
C MET A 65 -0.34 7.78 -4.10
N HIS A 66 0.69 7.73 -3.26
CA HIS A 66 1.93 8.47 -3.44
C HIS A 66 3.07 7.51 -3.73
N THR A 67 4.07 7.96 -4.50
CA THR A 67 5.24 7.16 -4.86
C THR A 67 6.49 7.96 -4.56
N ILE A 68 7.42 7.36 -3.82
CA ILE A 68 8.77 7.90 -3.67
C ILE A 68 9.51 7.69 -5.01
N ASN A 69 9.79 8.78 -5.72
CA ASN A 69 10.30 8.79 -7.09
C ASN A 69 11.52 9.73 -7.23
N GLY A 70 11.91 10.06 -8.47
CA GLY A 70 13.04 10.93 -8.76
C GLY A 70 12.91 12.38 -8.28
N ASP A 71 11.74 12.80 -7.80
CA ASP A 71 11.56 14.12 -7.18
C ASP A 71 12.02 14.12 -5.71
N LEU A 72 12.05 12.93 -5.08
CA LEU A 72 12.42 12.71 -3.68
C LEU A 72 13.72 11.91 -3.53
N THR A 73 14.25 11.38 -4.63
CA THR A 73 15.39 10.49 -4.63
C THR A 73 16.35 10.81 -5.76
N TRP A 74 17.62 10.48 -5.57
CA TRP A 74 18.63 10.55 -6.62
C TRP A 74 19.37 9.22 -6.76
N PRO A 75 19.69 8.81 -8.00
CA PRO A 75 20.43 7.58 -8.23
C PRO A 75 21.88 7.71 -7.76
N VAL A 76 22.41 6.65 -7.15
CA VAL A 76 23.81 6.54 -6.77
C VAL A 76 24.32 5.14 -7.10
N LEU A 77 25.61 5.06 -7.48
CA LEU A 77 26.35 3.81 -7.46
C LEU A 77 27.03 3.69 -6.10
N THR A 78 26.70 2.65 -5.35
CA THR A 78 27.32 2.37 -4.06
C THR A 78 28.80 1.97 -4.25
N TRP A 79 29.56 1.96 -3.15
CA TRP A 79 30.99 1.60 -3.16
C TRP A 79 31.27 0.18 -3.67
N ASN A 80 30.28 -0.72 -3.66
CA ASN A 80 30.34 -2.07 -4.22
C ASN A 80 29.69 -2.18 -5.62
N GLY A 81 29.39 -1.05 -6.29
CA GLY A 81 28.91 -1.00 -7.67
C GLY A 81 27.44 -1.37 -7.85
N GLN A 82 26.61 -1.25 -6.81
CA GLN A 82 25.17 -1.51 -6.88
C GLN A 82 24.41 -0.21 -7.15
N ASP A 83 23.37 -0.28 -8.00
CA ASP A 83 22.43 0.82 -8.18
C ASP A 83 21.57 0.99 -6.93
N ALA A 84 21.56 2.20 -6.37
CA ALA A 84 20.73 2.56 -5.23
C ALA A 84 20.06 3.91 -5.45
N LEU A 85 18.98 4.15 -4.69
CA LEU A 85 18.33 5.44 -4.59
C LEU A 85 18.64 6.02 -3.21
N LEU A 86 19.26 7.20 -3.19
CA LEU A 86 19.43 7.98 -1.97
C LEU A 86 18.29 9.00 -1.87
N TYR A 87 17.97 9.36 -0.64
CA TYR A 87 16.96 10.36 -0.32
C TYR A 87 17.42 11.20 0.85
N ASP A 88 16.88 12.41 0.96
CA ASP A 88 17.05 13.23 2.16
C ASP A 88 15.99 12.84 3.20
N PRO A 89 16.36 12.36 4.40
CA PRO A 89 15.40 11.88 5.38
C PRO A 89 14.39 12.93 5.83
N GLN A 90 14.80 14.21 5.93
CA GLN A 90 13.91 15.27 6.38
C GLN A 90 12.87 15.62 5.31
N THR A 91 13.30 15.77 4.06
CA THR A 91 12.42 16.01 2.91
C THR A 91 11.43 14.86 2.73
N LEU A 92 11.90 13.61 2.82
CA LEU A 92 11.02 12.45 2.72
C LEU A 92 9.99 12.42 3.87
N GLN A 93 10.43 12.71 5.09
CA GLN A 93 9.53 12.75 6.25
C GLN A 93 8.46 13.85 6.08
N GLN A 94 8.85 15.03 5.60
CA GLN A 94 7.92 16.13 5.33
C GLN A 94 6.89 15.73 4.26
N ALA A 95 7.32 15.07 3.19
CA ALA A 95 6.43 14.57 2.15
C ALA A 95 5.43 13.55 2.71
N ILE A 96 5.88 12.56 3.50
CA ILE A 96 5.00 11.55 4.12
C ILE A 96 3.97 12.21 5.06
N VAL A 97 4.39 13.19 5.85
CA VAL A 97 3.48 13.93 6.75
C VAL A 97 2.46 14.74 5.95
N ALA A 98 2.88 15.43 4.89
CA ALA A 98 1.98 16.16 3.99
C ALA A 98 0.93 15.23 3.37
N TRP A 99 1.36 14.06 2.86
CA TRP A 99 0.46 13.05 2.31
C TRP A 99 -0.55 12.55 3.34
N GLY A 100 -0.11 12.36 4.60
CA GLY A 100 -1.00 11.98 5.70
C GLY A 100 -2.07 13.03 6.03
N ARG A 101 -1.85 14.30 5.66
CA ARG A 101 -2.80 15.41 5.80
C ARG A 101 -3.65 15.65 4.54
N GLY A 102 -3.36 14.94 3.44
CA GLY A 102 -4.01 15.15 2.15
C GLY A 102 -3.48 16.36 1.36
N GLU A 103 -2.25 16.78 1.66
CA GLU A 103 -1.52 17.86 0.96
C GLU A 103 -0.58 17.32 -0.12
#